data_AF-A0ABD0YMD8-F1
#
_entry.id   AF-A0ABD0YMD8-F1
#
_cell.length_a   1.000
_cell.length_b   1.000
_cell.length_c   1.000
_cell.angle_alpha   90.00
_cell.angle_beta   90.00
_cell.angle_gamma   90.00
#
_symmetry.space_group_name_H-M   'P 1'
#
loop_
_entity.id
_entity.type
_entity.pdbx_description
1 polymer ?
#
loop_
_entity_poly.entity_id
_entity_poly.type
_entity_poly.pdbx_seq_one_letter_code
_entity_poly.pdbx_strand_id
1 'polypeptide(L)'
;MIPFTENQLTSLYRNEELETNSTFINWFVDEELRGGSVLRHPLYELLIKYLRARERQTATETEIQSLLNESDELQQRLWNLELATITEMGECQDGNPVEATHEYQIGKFDRNLLNRLSKCLARIRELTYEQHSLNTYTCQVSQLRIDQFIFEVCQKFSNLPYNALIGLVSEHVGQQTSDLRSAISVLFNFQRRPCKDQGFVADTRQWLTKLVAVLLRVASWHDHMFLLNHVLRCPPGIDKWAVNYVQSPPAPFNAVNPSQYLNHAMTVLATIISSIKDRESFFEKKDGEIDDLWVMVDSDGEDEGVPGAQMKLRENDIISLLNQVPFDYLFSQVIQFSKRDDNYLYTPLSSSQVLRTFAMLRVLLVVFGQGLIHYDTGRHEQFIKRLASLVHHCAHYTTDVWEAFRRDNNECHDNSLIERLQVEYDYILHNACQCLLATKHKSTAQFVAVLPYSVVSLPMLWKLFHMILQPHQDKPACMNAVQWWDGVEELVSTLKEAELYYLLTAANNMALARSSNDDYLFVKMVTSHLLQVAKIRVHMNI
;
A
#
# COMPACT_ATOMS: atom_id res chain seq x y z
N MET A 1 19.80 -2.87 36.63
CA MET A 1 18.58 -2.08 36.37
C MET A 1 17.79 -2.75 35.25
N ILE A 2 16.45 -2.65 35.23
CA ILE A 2 15.56 -3.30 34.24
C ILE A 2 14.99 -2.21 33.32
N PRO A 3 14.77 -2.47 32.01
CA PRO A 3 14.14 -1.52 31.11
C PRO A 3 12.76 -1.07 31.59
N PHE A 4 12.34 0.12 31.17
CA PHE A 4 11.05 0.68 31.55
C PHE A 4 9.89 -0.24 31.12
N THR A 5 8.92 -0.37 32.03
CA THR A 5 7.62 -0.99 31.74
C THR A 5 6.79 -0.10 30.82
N GLU A 6 5.77 -0.65 30.17
CA GLU A 6 4.89 0.13 29.29
C GLU A 6 4.29 1.35 30.00
N ASN A 7 3.81 1.19 31.24
CA ASN A 7 3.27 2.29 32.05
C ASN A 7 4.29 3.42 32.28
N GLN A 8 5.57 3.08 32.44
CA GLN A 8 6.65 4.07 32.61
C GLN A 8 6.94 4.80 31.30
N LEU A 9 6.89 4.11 30.15
CA LEU A 9 7.02 4.76 28.84
C LEU A 9 5.84 5.70 28.55
N THR A 10 4.62 5.30 28.89
CA THR A 10 3.42 6.13 28.72
C THR A 10 3.51 7.42 29.52
N SER A 11 4.21 7.40 30.67
CA SER A 11 4.48 8.62 31.44
C SER A 11 5.48 9.58 30.77
N LEU A 12 6.36 9.08 29.89
CA LEU A 12 7.34 9.86 29.14
C LEU A 12 6.76 10.36 27.80
N TYR A 13 5.96 9.53 27.14
CA TYR A 13 5.30 9.85 25.89
C TYR A 13 3.97 9.12 25.79
N ARG A 14 2.89 9.89 25.62
CA ARG A 14 1.54 9.37 25.43
C ARG A 14 0.96 9.88 24.11
N ASN A 15 0.44 8.96 23.31
CA ASN A 15 -0.30 9.28 22.09
C ASN A 15 -1.76 8.84 22.26
N GLU A 16 -2.61 9.77 22.68
CA GLU A 16 -4.04 9.50 22.94
C GLU A 16 -4.81 9.12 21.68
N GLU A 17 -4.42 9.66 20.52
CA GLU A 17 -5.04 9.32 19.24
C GLU A 17 -4.75 7.88 18.85
N LEU A 18 -3.51 7.41 19.07
CA LEU A 18 -3.14 6.01 18.83
C LEU A 18 -3.86 5.05 19.79
N GLU A 19 -3.99 5.41 21.07
CA GLU A 19 -4.74 4.62 22.07
C GLU A 19 -6.21 4.45 21.66
N THR A 20 -6.83 5.50 21.15
CA THR A 20 -8.25 5.53 20.75
C THR A 20 -8.50 5.07 19.31
N ASN A 21 -7.46 4.80 18.53
CA ASN A 21 -7.57 4.40 17.13
C ASN A 21 -8.44 3.14 16.94
N SER A 22 -8.30 2.15 17.82
CA SER A 22 -9.14 0.94 17.77
C SER A 22 -10.63 1.25 17.94
N THR A 23 -10.96 2.18 18.84
CA THR A 23 -12.33 2.67 19.05
C THR A 23 -12.84 3.43 17.84
N PHE A 24 -12.00 4.28 17.23
CA PHE A 24 -12.33 4.99 15.99
C PHE A 24 -12.65 4.01 14.86
N ILE A 25 -11.81 2.98 14.65
CA ILE A 25 -12.02 1.98 13.60
C ILE A 25 -13.33 1.23 13.81
N ASN A 26 -13.67 0.89 15.06
CA ASN A 26 -14.94 0.23 15.38
C ASN A 26 -16.14 1.13 15.05
N TRP A 27 -16.10 2.40 15.49
CA TRP A 27 -17.12 3.39 15.17
C TRP A 27 -17.29 3.56 13.65
N PHE A 28 -16.19 3.68 12.91
CA PHE A 28 -16.24 3.83 11.45
C PHE A 28 -16.90 2.62 10.79
N VAL A 29 -16.56 1.40 11.21
CA VAL A 29 -17.16 0.19 10.67
C VAL A 29 -18.67 0.12 10.94
N ASP A 30 -19.09 0.44 12.16
CA ASP A 30 -20.49 0.28 12.55
C ASP A 30 -21.38 1.43 12.02
N GLU A 31 -20.95 2.67 12.12
CA GLU A 31 -21.74 3.83 11.72
C GLU A 31 -21.61 4.15 10.22
N GLU A 32 -20.39 4.27 9.69
CA GLU A 32 -20.18 4.69 8.29
C GLU A 32 -20.45 3.56 7.29
N LEU A 33 -20.14 2.30 7.65
CA LEU A 33 -20.29 1.18 6.72
C LEU A 33 -21.58 0.40 6.92
N ARG A 34 -22.00 0.16 8.17
CA ARG A 34 -23.21 -0.62 8.48
C ARG A 34 -24.45 0.23 8.78
N GLY A 35 -24.30 1.52 9.07
CA GLY A 35 -25.39 2.41 9.49
C GLY A 35 -26.46 2.71 8.43
N GLY A 36 -26.26 2.29 7.17
CA GLY A 36 -27.27 2.39 6.10
C GLY A 36 -27.63 3.81 5.65
N SER A 37 -26.97 4.84 6.22
CA SER A 37 -27.15 6.27 5.88
C SER A 37 -26.86 6.55 4.40
N VAL A 38 -25.83 5.89 3.85
CA VAL A 38 -25.40 5.98 2.45
C VAL A 38 -26.56 5.72 1.46
N LEU A 39 -27.38 4.71 1.72
CA LEU A 39 -28.47 4.33 0.82
C LEU A 39 -29.62 5.34 0.80
N ARG A 40 -29.76 6.12 1.86
CA ARG A 40 -30.81 7.15 2.02
C ARG A 40 -30.37 8.52 1.50
N HIS A 41 -29.11 8.67 1.12
CA HIS A 41 -28.55 9.95 0.72
C HIS A 41 -28.98 10.32 -0.72
N PRO A 42 -29.36 11.58 -1.01
CA PRO A 42 -29.85 12.00 -2.33
C PRO A 42 -28.88 11.69 -3.48
N LEU A 43 -27.58 11.86 -3.24
CA LEU A 43 -26.53 11.53 -4.23
C LEU A 43 -26.55 10.06 -4.66
N TYR A 44 -26.93 9.14 -3.77
CA TYR A 44 -26.98 7.71 -4.08
C TYR A 44 -28.00 7.43 -5.19
N GLU A 45 -29.19 8.04 -5.11
CA GLU A 45 -30.20 7.91 -6.16
C GLU A 45 -29.77 8.52 -7.49
N LEU A 46 -29.08 9.67 -7.46
CA LEU A 46 -28.55 10.31 -8.66
C LEU A 46 -27.53 9.42 -9.36
N LEU A 47 -26.62 8.82 -8.59
CA LEU A 47 -25.60 7.89 -9.09
C LEU A 47 -26.20 6.61 -9.67
N ILE A 48 -27.23 6.03 -9.05
CA ILE A 48 -27.94 4.89 -9.63
C ILE A 48 -28.60 5.26 -10.96
N LYS A 49 -29.26 6.42 -11.03
CA LYS A 49 -29.90 6.90 -12.27
C LYS A 49 -28.85 7.10 -13.36
N TYR A 50 -27.70 7.67 -13.02
CA TYR A 50 -26.59 7.86 -13.95
C TYR A 50 -26.00 6.54 -14.44
N LEU A 51 -25.70 5.61 -13.54
CA LEU A 51 -25.19 4.28 -13.89
C LEU A 51 -26.13 3.56 -14.86
N ARG A 52 -27.44 3.52 -14.54
CA ARG A 52 -28.44 2.89 -15.42
C ARG A 52 -28.55 3.57 -16.79
N ALA A 53 -28.39 4.89 -16.84
CA ALA A 53 -28.39 5.62 -18.11
C ALA A 53 -27.18 5.21 -18.97
N ARG A 54 -25.98 5.12 -18.37
CA ARG A 54 -24.76 4.71 -19.07
C ARG A 54 -24.78 3.25 -19.51
N GLU A 55 -25.34 2.36 -18.70
CA GLU A 55 -25.54 0.96 -19.08
C GLU A 55 -26.40 0.84 -20.35
N ARG A 56 -27.48 1.63 -20.44
CA ARG A 56 -28.32 1.68 -21.66
C ARG A 56 -27.57 2.28 -22.85
N GLN A 57 -26.81 3.36 -22.62
CA GLN A 57 -26.03 4.00 -23.68
C GLN A 57 -25.00 3.03 -24.26
N THR A 58 -24.23 2.37 -23.39
CA THR A 58 -23.22 1.37 -23.77
C THR A 58 -23.86 0.20 -24.50
N ALA A 59 -25.00 -0.32 -24.01
CA ALA A 59 -25.71 -1.41 -24.66
C ALA A 59 -26.14 -1.02 -26.09
N THR A 60 -26.74 0.16 -26.27
CA THR A 60 -27.14 0.65 -27.60
C THR A 60 -25.94 0.88 -28.51
N GLU A 61 -24.82 1.41 -27.99
CA GLU A 61 -23.59 1.58 -28.75
C GLU A 61 -23.02 0.24 -29.23
N THR A 62 -22.99 -0.78 -28.36
CA THR A 62 -22.55 -2.13 -28.76
C THR A 62 -23.47 -2.77 -29.80
N GLU A 63 -24.78 -2.57 -29.71
CA GLU A 63 -25.74 -3.04 -30.71
C GLU A 63 -25.52 -2.37 -32.07
N ILE A 64 -25.29 -1.04 -32.08
CA ILE A 64 -24.97 -0.29 -33.29
C ILE A 64 -23.68 -0.80 -33.92
N GLN A 65 -22.62 -1.02 -33.14
CA GLN A 65 -21.34 -1.54 -33.65
C GLN A 65 -21.47 -2.95 -34.24
N SER A 66 -22.25 -3.82 -33.58
CA SER A 66 -22.56 -5.15 -34.11
C SER A 66 -23.25 -5.09 -35.46
N LEU A 67 -24.25 -4.21 -35.60
CA LEU A 67 -24.98 -4.03 -36.86
C LEU A 67 -24.11 -3.39 -37.96
N LEU A 68 -23.22 -2.45 -37.61
CA LEU A 68 -22.26 -1.89 -38.55
C LEU A 68 -21.36 -2.98 -39.14
N ASN A 69 -20.82 -3.86 -38.28
CA ASN A 69 -20.02 -5.01 -38.71
C ASN A 69 -20.84 -5.96 -39.60
N GLU A 70 -22.09 -6.29 -39.22
CA GLU A 70 -22.97 -7.10 -40.07
C GLU A 70 -23.22 -6.42 -41.43
N SER A 71 -23.40 -5.09 -41.45
CA SER A 71 -23.62 -4.34 -42.68
C SER A 71 -22.41 -4.39 -43.62
N ASP A 72 -21.20 -4.32 -43.07
CA ASP A 72 -19.94 -4.43 -43.82
C ASP A 72 -19.78 -5.83 -44.41
N GLU A 73 -20.08 -6.88 -43.64
CA GLU A 73 -20.05 -8.27 -44.12
C GLU A 73 -21.07 -8.52 -45.24
N LEU A 74 -22.29 -8.00 -45.07
CA LEU A 74 -23.34 -8.11 -46.09
C LEU A 74 -22.94 -7.35 -47.36
N GLN A 75 -22.34 -6.16 -47.23
CA GLN A 75 -21.89 -5.36 -48.35
C GLN A 75 -20.81 -6.07 -49.17
N GLN A 76 -19.84 -6.72 -48.51
CA GLN A 76 -18.78 -7.49 -49.19
C GLN A 76 -19.31 -8.67 -50.00
N ARG A 77 -20.47 -9.22 -49.62
CA ARG A 77 -21.07 -10.42 -50.23
C ARG A 77 -22.16 -10.13 -51.26
N LEU A 78 -22.44 -8.86 -51.56
CA LEU A 78 -23.48 -8.46 -52.52
C LEU A 78 -23.24 -8.97 -53.94
N TRP A 79 -21.97 -9.05 -54.33
CA TRP A 79 -21.53 -9.46 -55.66
C TRP A 79 -20.76 -10.76 -55.56
N ASN A 80 -21.30 -11.82 -56.14
CA ASN A 80 -20.59 -13.09 -56.29
C ASN A 80 -19.98 -13.12 -57.70
N LEU A 81 -18.65 -13.09 -57.77
CA LEU A 81 -17.92 -13.26 -59.03
C LEU A 81 -17.74 -14.75 -59.28
N GLU A 82 -18.43 -15.27 -60.29
CA GLU A 82 -18.29 -16.64 -60.75
C GLU A 82 -17.42 -16.70 -62.01
N LEU A 83 -16.50 -17.65 -62.07
CA LEU A 83 -15.74 -17.93 -63.28
C LEU A 83 -16.61 -18.76 -64.23
N ALA A 84 -16.88 -18.24 -65.41
CA ALA A 84 -17.59 -18.93 -66.46
C ALA A 84 -16.61 -19.30 -67.58
N THR A 85 -16.62 -20.57 -67.96
CA THR A 85 -15.80 -21.10 -69.04
C THR A 85 -16.72 -21.52 -70.17
N ILE A 86 -16.53 -20.92 -71.35
CA ILE A 86 -17.16 -21.38 -72.58
C ILE A 86 -16.10 -22.16 -73.36
N THR A 87 -16.46 -23.38 -73.75
CA THR A 87 -15.61 -24.22 -74.57
C THR A 87 -16.34 -24.52 -75.86
N GLU A 88 -15.80 -24.08 -76.98
CA GLU A 88 -16.33 -24.39 -78.30
C GLU A 88 -15.42 -25.36 -79.03
N MET A 89 -16.03 -26.34 -79.70
CA MET A 89 -15.34 -27.27 -80.57
C MET A 89 -15.69 -26.99 -82.02
N GLY A 90 -14.68 -26.93 -82.87
CA GLY A 90 -14.80 -26.73 -84.30
C GLY A 90 -13.94 -27.72 -85.06
N GLU A 91 -14.05 -27.70 -86.38
CA GLU A 91 -13.22 -28.51 -87.28
C GLU A 91 -12.41 -27.57 -88.16
N CYS A 92 -11.09 -27.75 -88.17
CA CYS A 92 -10.21 -26.98 -89.04
C CYS A 92 -10.39 -27.41 -90.51
N GLN A 93 -9.94 -26.59 -91.46
CA GLN A 93 -10.08 -26.87 -92.90
C GLN A 93 -9.36 -28.14 -93.37
N ASP A 94 -8.50 -28.72 -92.53
CA ASP A 94 -7.79 -29.98 -92.73
C ASP A 94 -8.54 -31.20 -92.14
N GLY A 95 -9.75 -31.01 -91.58
CA GLY A 95 -10.59 -32.06 -91.02
C GLY A 95 -10.26 -32.45 -89.57
N ASN A 96 -9.35 -31.74 -88.92
CA ASN A 96 -8.96 -32.02 -87.54
C ASN A 96 -9.87 -31.26 -86.55
N PRO A 97 -10.43 -31.94 -85.53
CA PRO A 97 -11.22 -31.27 -84.49
C PRO A 97 -10.30 -30.42 -83.61
N VAL A 98 -10.72 -29.19 -83.32
CA VAL A 98 -10.04 -28.26 -82.42
C VAL A 98 -11.01 -27.75 -81.37
N GLU A 99 -10.49 -27.49 -80.17
CA GLU A 99 -11.25 -26.99 -79.03
C GLU A 99 -10.63 -25.67 -78.56
N ALA A 100 -11.48 -24.64 -78.37
CA ALA A 100 -11.07 -23.34 -77.85
C ALA A 100 -11.86 -23.04 -76.58
N THR A 101 -11.12 -22.82 -75.49
CA THR A 101 -11.67 -22.45 -74.19
C THR A 101 -11.48 -20.95 -73.95
N HIS A 102 -12.55 -20.27 -73.53
CA HIS A 102 -12.50 -18.89 -73.08
C HIS A 102 -13.08 -18.77 -71.66
N GLU A 103 -12.25 -18.29 -70.73
CA GLU A 103 -12.65 -18.02 -69.35
C GLU A 103 -12.93 -16.53 -69.16
N TYR A 104 -14.07 -16.22 -68.55
CA TYR A 104 -14.48 -14.86 -68.21
C TYR A 104 -15.21 -14.86 -66.87
N GLN A 105 -15.35 -13.68 -66.25
CA GLN A 105 -16.01 -13.53 -64.95
C GLN A 105 -17.43 -13.00 -65.12
N ILE A 106 -18.38 -13.60 -64.40
CA ILE A 106 -19.77 -13.14 -64.31
C ILE A 106 -20.04 -12.69 -62.87
N GLY A 107 -20.41 -11.42 -62.69
CA GLY A 107 -20.90 -10.92 -61.40
C GLY A 107 -22.39 -11.20 -61.22
N LYS A 108 -22.75 -12.06 -60.28
CA LYS A 108 -24.14 -12.27 -59.84
C LYS A 108 -24.45 -11.39 -58.65
N PHE A 109 -25.47 -10.55 -58.82
CA PHE A 109 -25.98 -9.68 -57.75
C PHE A 109 -27.04 -10.37 -56.91
N ASP A 110 -26.83 -10.46 -55.59
CA ASP A 110 -27.80 -11.05 -54.67
C ASP A 110 -28.80 -10.02 -54.13
N ARG A 111 -30.02 -10.03 -54.69
CA ARG A 111 -31.12 -9.15 -54.26
C ARG A 111 -31.61 -9.44 -52.84
N ASN A 112 -31.47 -10.67 -52.34
CA ASN A 112 -31.88 -11.02 -50.98
C ASN A 112 -30.90 -10.43 -49.96
N LEU A 113 -29.60 -10.48 -50.25
CA LEU A 113 -28.59 -9.81 -49.43
C LEU A 113 -28.77 -8.29 -49.43
N LEU A 114 -29.11 -7.68 -50.57
CA LEU A 114 -29.45 -6.25 -50.63
C LEU A 114 -30.63 -5.90 -49.72
N ASN A 115 -31.69 -6.71 -49.73
CA ASN A 115 -32.86 -6.48 -48.86
C ASN A 115 -32.51 -6.61 -47.37
N ARG A 116 -31.63 -7.56 -47.01
CA ARG A 116 -31.12 -7.69 -45.64
C ARG A 116 -30.27 -6.49 -45.24
N LEU A 117 -29.36 -6.06 -46.11
CA LEU A 117 -28.53 -4.89 -45.88
C LEU A 117 -29.38 -3.63 -45.68
N SER A 118 -30.38 -3.41 -46.53
CA SER A 118 -31.32 -2.29 -46.40
C SER A 118 -32.04 -2.27 -45.05
N LYS A 119 -32.51 -3.44 -44.57
CA LYS A 119 -33.11 -3.57 -43.24
C LYS A 119 -32.11 -3.29 -42.12
N CYS A 120 -30.88 -3.80 -42.23
CA CYS A 120 -29.81 -3.56 -41.27
C CYS A 120 -29.49 -2.06 -41.16
N LEU A 121 -29.28 -1.38 -42.29
CA LEU A 121 -29.04 0.07 -42.34
C LEU A 121 -30.22 0.88 -41.78
N ALA A 122 -31.47 0.46 -42.06
CA ALA A 122 -32.65 1.10 -41.48
C ALA A 122 -32.69 0.96 -39.96
N ARG A 123 -32.31 -0.21 -39.43
CA ARG A 123 -32.23 -0.46 -37.99
C ARG A 123 -31.11 0.34 -37.32
N ILE A 124 -29.92 0.41 -37.94
CA ILE A 124 -28.82 1.27 -37.49
C ILE A 124 -29.30 2.72 -37.38
N ARG A 125 -30.00 3.21 -38.41
CA ARG A 125 -30.56 4.56 -38.43
C ARG A 125 -31.51 4.80 -37.26
N GLU A 126 -32.47 3.90 -37.04
CA GLU A 126 -33.44 3.99 -35.93
C GLU A 126 -32.73 4.01 -34.57
N LEU A 127 -31.85 3.04 -34.31
CA LEU A 127 -31.09 2.95 -33.06
C LEU A 127 -30.24 4.20 -32.81
N THR A 128 -29.60 4.73 -33.86
CA THR A 128 -28.75 5.92 -33.72
C THR A 128 -29.56 7.16 -33.42
N TYR A 129 -30.61 7.43 -34.20
CA TYR A 129 -31.36 8.69 -34.10
C TYR A 129 -32.35 8.73 -32.95
N GLU A 130 -32.94 7.60 -32.55
CA GLU A 130 -33.96 7.57 -31.50
C GLU A 130 -33.38 7.12 -30.16
N GLN A 131 -32.74 5.94 -30.14
CA GLN A 131 -32.37 5.31 -28.87
C GLN A 131 -31.03 5.82 -28.33
N HIS A 132 -30.00 5.87 -29.15
CA HIS A 132 -28.66 6.31 -28.75
C HIS A 132 -28.64 7.80 -28.40
N SER A 133 -29.33 8.63 -29.19
CA SER A 133 -29.47 10.06 -28.91
C SER A 133 -30.18 10.33 -27.56
N LEU A 134 -31.29 9.63 -27.29
CA LEU A 134 -32.04 9.75 -26.03
C LEU A 134 -31.23 9.26 -24.83
N ASN A 135 -30.53 8.12 -24.97
CA ASN A 135 -29.66 7.59 -23.93
C ASN A 135 -28.51 8.55 -23.62
N THR A 136 -27.87 9.11 -24.66
CA THR A 136 -26.79 10.10 -24.53
C THR A 136 -27.28 11.36 -23.82
N TYR A 137 -28.43 11.90 -24.21
CA TYR A 137 -29.05 13.04 -23.55
C TYR A 137 -29.34 12.74 -22.07
N THR A 138 -29.91 11.56 -21.77
CA THR A 138 -30.23 11.14 -20.40
C THR A 138 -28.96 11.01 -19.54
N CYS A 139 -27.87 10.47 -20.10
CA CYS A 139 -26.57 10.41 -19.44
C CYS A 139 -26.05 11.81 -19.10
N GLN A 140 -26.03 12.73 -20.07
CA GLN A 140 -25.54 14.10 -19.88
C GLN A 140 -26.35 14.86 -18.82
N VAL A 141 -27.69 14.77 -18.86
CA VAL A 141 -28.55 15.41 -17.86
C VAL A 141 -28.33 14.83 -16.48
N SER A 142 -28.16 13.51 -16.37
CA SER A 142 -27.89 12.85 -15.08
C SER A 142 -26.53 13.23 -14.52
N GLN A 143 -25.50 13.29 -15.36
CA GLN A 143 -24.16 13.76 -14.99
C GLN A 143 -24.19 15.21 -14.50
N LEU A 144 -24.87 16.10 -15.23
CA LEU A 144 -24.96 17.52 -14.89
C LEU A 144 -25.69 17.77 -13.56
N ARG A 145 -26.71 16.95 -13.24
CA ARG A 145 -27.37 16.98 -11.92
C ARG A 145 -26.43 16.56 -10.79
N ILE A 146 -25.54 15.59 -11.03
CA ILE A 146 -24.53 15.20 -10.05
C ILE A 146 -23.49 16.31 -9.90
N ASP A 147 -23.00 16.89 -11.00
CA ASP A 147 -22.07 18.02 -10.96
C ASP A 147 -22.65 19.21 -10.19
N GLN A 148 -23.93 19.52 -10.39
CA GLN A 148 -24.63 20.55 -9.64
C GLN A 148 -24.68 20.21 -8.14
N PHE A 149 -25.04 18.97 -7.78
CA PHE A 149 -25.05 18.53 -6.39
C PHE A 149 -23.67 18.68 -5.73
N ILE A 150 -22.62 18.21 -6.39
CA ILE A 150 -21.24 18.31 -5.91
C ILE A 150 -20.83 19.78 -5.77
N PHE A 151 -21.19 20.63 -6.73
CA PHE A 151 -20.94 22.06 -6.66
C PHE A 151 -21.63 22.71 -5.46
N GLU A 152 -22.90 22.41 -5.20
CA GLU A 152 -23.66 22.94 -4.06
C GLU A 152 -23.03 22.55 -2.71
N VAL A 153 -22.53 21.31 -2.59
CA VAL A 153 -21.78 20.87 -1.40
C VAL A 153 -20.47 21.65 -1.25
N CYS A 154 -19.70 21.81 -2.33
CA CYS A 154 -18.43 22.55 -2.31
C CYS A 154 -18.60 24.06 -2.11
N GLN A 155 -19.69 24.65 -2.60
CA GLN A 155 -19.95 26.09 -2.53
C GLN A 155 -19.99 26.63 -1.10
N LYS A 156 -20.35 25.76 -0.13
CA LYS A 156 -20.32 26.06 1.31
C LYS A 156 -18.93 26.47 1.81
N PHE A 157 -17.88 26.13 1.05
CA PHE A 157 -16.48 26.40 1.37
C PHE A 157 -15.83 27.40 0.39
N SER A 158 -16.63 28.19 -0.32
CA SER A 158 -16.17 29.17 -1.31
C SER A 158 -15.18 30.23 -0.79
N ASN A 159 -15.14 30.44 0.53
CA ASN A 159 -14.19 31.36 1.17
C ASN A 159 -12.76 30.78 1.30
N LEU A 160 -12.54 29.52 0.92
CA LEU A 160 -11.20 28.93 0.94
C LEU A 160 -10.30 29.55 -0.13
N PRO A 161 -9.10 30.04 0.25
CA PRO A 161 -8.15 30.51 -0.73
C PRO A 161 -7.65 29.34 -1.60
N TYR A 162 -7.40 29.61 -2.87
CA TYR A 162 -6.94 28.60 -3.84
C TYR A 162 -5.66 27.86 -3.39
N ASN A 163 -4.77 28.59 -2.70
CA ASN A 163 -3.52 28.09 -2.13
C ASN A 163 -3.64 27.70 -0.64
N ALA A 164 -4.85 27.46 -0.13
CA ALA A 164 -5.03 26.92 1.22
C ALA A 164 -4.19 25.65 1.38
N LEU A 165 -3.31 25.68 2.38
CA LEU A 165 -2.52 24.51 2.76
C LEU A 165 -3.46 23.42 3.28
N ILE A 166 -3.06 22.16 3.12
CA ILE A 166 -3.68 21.06 3.86
C ILE A 166 -3.41 21.36 5.33
N GLY A 167 -4.49 21.67 6.05
CA GLY A 167 -4.41 22.30 7.36
C GLY A 167 -5.48 21.72 8.26
N LEU A 168 -5.13 21.57 9.53
CA LEU A 168 -6.02 21.03 10.53
C LEU A 168 -6.76 22.19 11.19
N VAL A 169 -8.06 22.22 10.98
CA VAL A 169 -8.93 23.24 11.58
C VAL A 169 -9.37 22.75 12.97
N SER A 170 -9.51 23.68 13.92
CA SER A 170 -10.07 23.36 15.25
C SER A 170 -11.44 22.67 15.11
N GLU A 171 -11.72 21.69 15.98
CA GLU A 171 -12.92 20.81 15.95
C GLU A 171 -14.27 21.54 15.84
N HIS A 172 -14.30 22.85 16.12
CA HIS A 172 -15.47 23.71 16.08
C HIS A 172 -16.03 23.96 14.66
N VAL A 173 -15.31 23.57 13.60
CA VAL A 173 -15.78 23.64 12.19
C VAL A 173 -16.44 22.33 11.73
N GLY A 174 -16.46 21.28 12.56
CA GLY A 174 -16.94 19.93 12.20
C GLY A 174 -18.41 19.83 11.77
N GLN A 175 -19.24 20.85 12.05
CA GLN A 175 -20.62 20.92 11.55
C GLN A 175 -20.72 21.29 10.07
N GLN A 176 -19.68 21.90 9.47
CA GLN A 176 -19.71 22.26 8.06
C GLN A 176 -19.31 21.07 7.16
N THR A 177 -18.54 20.10 7.67
CA THR A 177 -17.99 18.98 6.89
C THR A 177 -18.89 17.74 6.83
N SER A 178 -20.04 17.71 7.50
CA SER A 178 -20.96 16.54 7.50
C SER A 178 -21.45 16.17 6.10
N ASP A 179 -21.76 17.17 5.28
CA ASP A 179 -22.28 16.96 3.94
C ASP A 179 -21.19 16.45 2.99
N LEU A 180 -19.95 16.95 3.17
CA LEU A 180 -18.78 16.42 2.47
C LEU A 180 -18.56 14.94 2.82
N ARG A 181 -18.52 14.61 4.12
CA ARG A 181 -18.33 13.23 4.59
C ARG A 181 -19.42 12.30 4.04
N SER A 182 -20.68 12.72 4.11
CA SER A 182 -21.80 11.92 3.61
C SER A 182 -21.69 11.66 2.10
N ALA A 183 -21.39 12.69 1.31
CA ALA A 183 -21.20 12.54 -0.14
C ALA A 183 -19.97 11.68 -0.50
N ILE A 184 -18.87 11.81 0.26
CA ILE A 184 -17.66 11.00 0.13
C ILE A 184 -17.96 9.52 0.44
N SER A 185 -18.65 9.23 1.55
CA SER A 185 -19.05 7.87 1.92
C SER A 185 -19.92 7.22 0.83
N VAL A 186 -20.83 7.99 0.20
CA VAL A 186 -21.63 7.51 -0.93
C VAL A 186 -20.76 7.14 -2.14
N LEU A 187 -19.82 8.00 -2.55
CA LEU A 187 -18.94 7.71 -3.69
C LEU A 187 -18.02 6.51 -3.41
N PHE A 188 -17.44 6.42 -2.21
CA PHE A 188 -16.64 5.24 -1.82
C PHE A 188 -17.47 3.96 -1.77
N ASN A 189 -18.76 4.01 -1.44
CA ASN A 189 -19.63 2.84 -1.55
C ASN A 189 -19.75 2.32 -2.99
N PHE A 190 -19.74 3.19 -4.01
CA PHE A 190 -19.67 2.75 -5.41
C PHE A 190 -18.27 2.24 -5.81
N GLN A 191 -17.19 2.83 -5.28
CA GLN A 191 -15.82 2.36 -5.57
C GLN A 191 -15.49 0.99 -4.99
N ARG A 192 -16.22 0.55 -3.96
CA ARG A 192 -16.03 -0.77 -3.34
C ARG A 192 -16.74 -1.90 -4.06
N ARG A 193 -17.66 -1.58 -4.98
CA ARG A 193 -18.44 -2.57 -5.72
C ARG A 193 -17.84 -2.78 -7.11
N PRO A 194 -17.76 -4.02 -7.61
CA PRO A 194 -17.28 -4.28 -8.95
C PRO A 194 -18.22 -3.64 -9.98
N CYS A 195 -17.71 -2.71 -10.79
CA CYS A 195 -18.44 -2.03 -11.85
C CYS A 195 -17.76 -2.28 -13.19
N LYS A 196 -18.53 -2.72 -14.20
CA LYS A 196 -18.01 -2.98 -15.56
C LYS A 196 -17.78 -1.69 -16.35
N ASP A 197 -18.57 -0.64 -16.08
CA ASP A 197 -18.48 0.64 -16.78
C ASP A 197 -17.31 1.48 -16.22
N GLN A 198 -16.19 1.44 -16.93
CA GLN A 198 -14.97 2.18 -16.55
C GLN A 198 -15.16 3.70 -16.60
N GLY A 199 -16.05 4.21 -17.46
CA GLY A 199 -16.32 5.64 -17.49
C GLY A 199 -17.12 6.11 -16.28
N PHE A 200 -18.09 5.31 -15.81
CA PHE A 200 -18.77 5.59 -14.54
C PHE A 200 -17.78 5.60 -13.36
N VAL A 201 -16.86 4.63 -13.33
CA VAL A 201 -15.79 4.56 -12.32
C VAL A 201 -14.90 5.81 -12.38
N ALA A 202 -14.51 6.24 -13.58
CA ALA A 202 -13.70 7.43 -13.77
C ALA A 202 -14.42 8.72 -13.30
N ASP A 203 -15.68 8.91 -13.69
CA ASP A 203 -16.47 10.08 -13.31
C ASP A 203 -16.68 10.17 -11.79
N THR A 204 -17.01 9.02 -11.17
CA THR A 204 -17.18 8.95 -9.71
C THR A 204 -15.89 9.20 -8.95
N ARG A 205 -14.75 8.75 -9.47
CA ARG A 205 -13.43 9.11 -8.93
C ARG A 205 -13.14 10.61 -9.09
N GLN A 206 -13.50 11.22 -10.22
CA GLN A 206 -13.32 12.66 -10.43
C GLN A 206 -14.15 13.48 -9.43
N TRP A 207 -15.41 13.14 -9.20
CA TRP A 207 -16.24 13.78 -8.18
C TRP A 207 -15.68 13.57 -6.78
N LEU A 208 -15.18 12.37 -6.49
CA LEU A 208 -14.56 12.05 -5.22
C LEU A 208 -13.30 12.87 -4.99
N THR A 209 -12.43 13.01 -6.00
CA THR A 209 -11.23 13.87 -5.94
C THR A 209 -11.60 15.31 -5.59
N LYS A 210 -12.65 15.86 -6.23
CA LYS A 210 -13.12 17.23 -5.95
C LYS A 210 -13.55 17.38 -4.48
N LEU A 211 -14.36 16.46 -3.96
CA LEU A 211 -14.84 16.52 -2.57
C LEU A 211 -13.71 16.33 -1.56
N VAL A 212 -12.84 15.35 -1.78
CA VAL A 212 -11.70 15.07 -0.90
C VAL A 212 -10.73 16.24 -0.88
N ALA A 213 -10.47 16.88 -2.03
CA ALA A 213 -9.62 18.06 -2.11
C ALA A 213 -10.16 19.21 -1.24
N VAL A 214 -11.48 19.42 -1.21
CA VAL A 214 -12.10 20.41 -0.31
C VAL A 214 -11.96 19.95 1.14
N LEU A 215 -12.30 18.69 1.45
CA LEU A 215 -12.24 18.16 2.81
C LEU A 215 -10.83 18.29 3.42
N LEU A 216 -9.77 17.91 2.72
CA LEU A 216 -8.38 18.00 3.21
C LEU A 216 -7.93 19.43 3.57
N ARG A 217 -8.57 20.47 3.02
CA ARG A 217 -8.26 21.88 3.34
C ARG A 217 -8.96 22.40 4.58
N VAL A 218 -10.01 21.71 5.02
CA VAL A 218 -10.81 22.06 6.21
C VAL A 218 -10.88 20.91 7.23
N ALA A 219 -10.03 19.91 7.05
CA ALA A 219 -10.10 18.65 7.78
C ALA A 219 -9.74 18.84 9.25
N SER A 220 -10.41 18.07 10.09
CA SER A 220 -9.94 17.73 11.44
C SER A 220 -9.08 16.47 11.41
N TRP A 221 -8.43 16.14 12.54
CA TRP A 221 -7.72 14.86 12.71
C TRP A 221 -8.62 13.66 12.42
N HIS A 222 -9.89 13.77 12.84
CA HIS A 222 -10.93 12.78 12.58
C HIS A 222 -11.20 12.59 11.08
N ASP A 223 -11.21 13.68 10.30
CA ASP A 223 -11.49 13.61 8.85
C ASP A 223 -10.35 12.93 8.08
N HIS A 224 -9.10 13.10 8.49
CA HIS A 224 -7.96 12.36 7.91
C HIS A 224 -8.09 10.86 8.19
N MET A 225 -8.41 10.49 9.43
CA MET A 225 -8.63 9.09 9.80
C MET A 225 -9.84 8.49 9.08
N PHE A 226 -10.90 9.28 8.86
CA PHE A 226 -12.07 8.90 8.06
C PHE A 226 -11.69 8.59 6.61
N LEU A 227 -10.91 9.46 5.94
CA LEU A 227 -10.45 9.24 4.57
C LEU A 227 -9.56 7.99 4.47
N LEU A 228 -8.58 7.87 5.37
CA LEU A 228 -7.69 6.71 5.43
C LEU A 228 -8.49 5.40 5.57
N ASN A 229 -9.49 5.38 6.45
CA ASN A 229 -10.28 4.18 6.69
C ASN A 229 -11.21 3.81 5.51
N HIS A 230 -11.64 4.78 4.70
CA HIS A 230 -12.30 4.49 3.41
C HIS A 230 -11.32 3.89 2.40
N VAL A 231 -10.16 4.54 2.20
CA VAL A 231 -9.14 4.10 1.22
C VAL A 231 -8.63 2.69 1.53
N LEU A 232 -8.35 2.39 2.81
CA LEU A 232 -7.93 1.06 3.26
C LEU A 232 -8.99 -0.04 3.05
N ARG A 233 -10.23 0.30 2.69
CA ARG A 233 -11.31 -0.67 2.43
C ARG A 233 -11.75 -0.68 0.97
N CYS A 234 -10.99 -0.03 0.08
CA CYS A 234 -11.17 -0.16 -1.35
C CYS A 234 -10.54 -1.46 -1.90
N PRO A 235 -11.03 -1.95 -3.05
CA PRO A 235 -10.39 -3.01 -3.82
C PRO A 235 -8.93 -2.67 -4.17
N PRO A 236 -8.10 -3.68 -4.48
CA PRO A 236 -6.73 -3.46 -4.93
C PRO A 236 -6.65 -2.50 -6.14
N GLY A 237 -5.53 -1.77 -6.26
CA GLY A 237 -5.32 -0.77 -7.32
C GLY A 237 -5.62 0.66 -6.87
N ILE A 238 -5.55 0.94 -5.57
CA ILE A 238 -5.69 2.27 -5.00
C ILE A 238 -4.47 3.15 -5.28
N ASP A 239 -3.30 2.54 -5.51
CA ASP A 239 -2.05 3.20 -5.94
C ASP A 239 -2.26 4.17 -7.10
N LYS A 240 -3.16 3.82 -8.03
CA LYS A 240 -3.41 4.58 -9.25
C LYS A 240 -4.32 5.79 -9.08
N TRP A 241 -5.09 5.91 -8.00
CA TRP A 241 -6.15 6.93 -7.93
C TRP A 241 -6.52 7.47 -6.54
N ALA A 242 -6.30 6.72 -5.45
CA ALA A 242 -6.78 7.10 -4.11
C ALA A 242 -5.66 7.43 -3.12
N VAL A 243 -4.40 7.11 -3.43
CA VAL A 243 -3.27 7.35 -2.51
C VAL A 243 -3.14 8.82 -2.12
N ASN A 244 -3.36 9.73 -3.07
CA ASN A 244 -3.34 11.18 -2.84
C ASN A 244 -4.48 11.68 -1.93
N TYR A 245 -5.44 10.85 -1.55
CA TYR A 245 -6.48 11.20 -0.57
C TYR A 245 -5.99 11.07 0.86
N VAL A 246 -4.93 10.29 1.08
CA VAL A 246 -4.28 10.14 2.38
C VAL A 246 -3.12 11.12 2.43
N GLN A 247 -3.27 12.20 3.18
CA GLN A 247 -2.22 13.21 3.34
C GLN A 247 -2.08 13.53 4.82
N SER A 248 -0.98 13.08 5.43
CA SER A 248 -0.65 13.44 6.82
C SER A 248 0.19 14.72 6.78
N PRO A 249 -0.38 15.89 7.15
CA PRO A 249 0.36 17.14 7.03
C PRO A 249 1.48 17.23 8.06
N PRO A 250 2.68 17.71 7.70
CA PRO A 250 3.70 18.10 8.68
C PRO A 250 3.21 19.33 9.46
N ALA A 251 3.77 19.58 10.66
CA ALA A 251 3.41 20.78 11.39
C ALA A 251 3.87 22.05 10.65
N PRO A 252 3.01 23.07 10.56
CA PRO A 252 3.44 24.41 10.16
C PRO A 252 4.56 24.94 11.06
N PHE A 253 5.41 25.82 10.52
CA PHE A 253 6.55 26.40 11.25
C PHE A 253 6.18 27.04 12.61
N ASN A 254 4.98 27.65 12.71
CA ASN A 254 4.47 28.27 13.93
C ASN A 254 3.30 27.48 14.57
N ALA A 255 3.29 26.15 14.41
CA ALA A 255 2.24 25.33 15.00
C ALA A 255 2.22 25.49 16.53
N VAL A 256 1.03 25.72 17.10
CA VAL A 256 0.85 25.85 18.54
C VAL A 256 1.21 24.54 19.27
N ASN A 257 0.87 23.39 18.66
CA ASN A 257 1.10 22.06 19.21
C ASN A 257 1.72 21.11 18.16
N PRO A 258 3.04 21.23 17.87
CA PRO A 258 3.71 20.38 16.87
C PRO A 258 3.67 18.89 17.24
N SER A 259 3.57 18.56 18.53
CA SER A 259 3.45 17.18 19.02
C SER A 259 2.16 16.50 18.56
N GLN A 260 1.06 17.23 18.31
CA GLN A 260 -0.17 16.63 17.80
C GLN A 260 0.00 16.13 16.37
N TYR A 261 0.77 16.84 15.54
CA TYR A 261 1.10 16.40 14.18
C TYR A 261 1.95 15.13 14.19
N LEU A 262 2.90 15.04 15.12
CA LEU A 262 3.69 13.82 15.32
C LEU A 262 2.78 12.65 15.75
N ASN A 263 1.93 12.87 16.77
CA ASN A 263 1.00 11.86 17.27
C ASN A 263 0.10 11.34 16.13
N HIS A 264 -0.45 12.24 15.32
CA HIS A 264 -1.28 11.90 14.18
C HIS A 264 -0.53 11.14 13.11
N ALA A 265 0.68 11.56 12.73
CA ALA A 265 1.50 10.85 11.76
C ALA A 265 1.80 9.41 12.24
N MET A 266 2.06 9.22 13.54
CA MET A 266 2.25 7.90 14.15
C MET A 266 0.95 7.07 14.13
N THR A 267 -0.21 7.69 14.36
CA THR A 267 -1.51 7.00 14.30
C THR A 267 -1.88 6.58 12.88
N VAL A 268 -1.67 7.46 11.90
CA VAL A 268 -1.84 7.17 10.46
C VAL A 268 -0.94 6.00 10.05
N LEU A 269 0.34 6.07 10.41
CA LEU A 269 1.32 5.02 10.17
C LEU A 269 0.88 3.67 10.77
N ALA A 270 0.49 3.68 12.05
CA ALA A 270 0.01 2.46 12.71
C ALA A 270 -1.23 1.89 12.02
N THR A 271 -2.13 2.74 11.54
CA THR A 271 -3.36 2.31 10.86
C THR A 271 -3.09 1.71 9.49
N ILE A 272 -2.13 2.24 8.74
CA ILE A 272 -1.70 1.68 7.44
C ILE A 272 -1.06 0.29 7.64
N ILE A 273 -0.28 0.13 8.71
CA ILE A 273 0.54 -1.06 8.97
C ILE A 273 -0.23 -2.17 9.72
N SER A 274 -1.34 -1.82 10.38
CA SER A 274 -2.16 -2.76 11.13
C SER A 274 -3.10 -3.58 10.26
N SER A 275 -3.67 -4.63 10.84
CA SER A 275 -4.73 -5.41 10.18
C SER A 275 -5.99 -4.57 9.94
N ILE A 276 -6.51 -4.64 8.72
CA ILE A 276 -7.69 -3.85 8.33
C ILE A 276 -8.95 -4.62 8.74
N LYS A 277 -9.55 -4.18 9.86
CA LYS A 277 -10.76 -4.82 10.41
C LYS A 277 -11.90 -4.85 9.39
N ASP A 278 -12.56 -6.02 9.32
CA ASP A 278 -13.76 -6.32 8.53
C ASP A 278 -13.61 -6.16 7.01
N ARG A 279 -12.38 -6.02 6.49
CA ARG A 279 -12.09 -5.83 5.07
C ARG A 279 -12.78 -6.85 4.16
N GLU A 280 -12.77 -8.13 4.53
CA GLU A 280 -13.38 -9.22 3.75
C GLU A 280 -14.91 -9.15 3.71
N SER A 281 -15.55 -8.60 4.75
CA SER A 281 -17.02 -8.51 4.83
C SER A 281 -17.64 -7.46 3.90
N PHE A 282 -16.80 -6.58 3.34
CA PHE A 282 -17.24 -5.47 2.48
C PHE A 282 -17.08 -5.73 0.99
N PHE A 283 -16.49 -6.86 0.61
CA PHE A 283 -16.53 -7.34 -0.76
C PHE A 283 -17.79 -8.20 -0.92
N GLU A 284 -18.77 -7.74 -1.69
CA GLU A 284 -19.88 -8.59 -2.10
C GLU A 284 -19.31 -9.78 -2.89
N LYS A 285 -19.42 -10.99 -2.33
CA LYS A 285 -19.20 -12.22 -3.09
C LYS A 285 -20.23 -12.23 -4.21
N LYS A 286 -19.78 -12.10 -5.46
CA LYS A 286 -20.57 -12.63 -6.57
C LYS A 286 -20.48 -14.15 -6.45
N ASP A 287 -21.57 -14.78 -6.01
CA ASP A 287 -21.83 -16.17 -6.36
C ASP A 287 -21.91 -16.23 -7.89
N GLY A 288 -20.87 -16.76 -8.52
CA GLY A 288 -20.82 -16.95 -9.98
C GLY A 288 -19.40 -17.13 -10.49
N GLU A 289 -19.06 -18.40 -10.78
CA GLU A 289 -17.97 -18.86 -11.66
C GLU A 289 -16.53 -18.57 -11.19
N ILE A 290 -16.07 -19.36 -10.22
CA ILE A 290 -14.65 -19.72 -10.07
C ILE A 290 -14.48 -21.11 -10.70
N ASP A 291 -14.61 -21.21 -12.02
CA ASP A 291 -14.32 -22.44 -12.77
C ASP A 291 -13.54 -22.09 -14.03
N ASP A 292 -12.36 -21.51 -13.82
CA ASP A 292 -11.22 -21.56 -14.73
C ASP A 292 -10.03 -20.85 -14.04
N LEU A 293 -9.15 -21.64 -13.43
CA LEU A 293 -7.96 -21.17 -12.74
C LEU A 293 -6.88 -20.75 -13.76
N TRP A 294 -7.13 -19.66 -14.47
CA TRP A 294 -6.07 -18.89 -15.11
C TRP A 294 -5.39 -18.04 -14.04
N VAL A 295 -4.09 -18.27 -13.82
CA VAL A 295 -3.26 -17.40 -12.97
C VAL A 295 -3.10 -16.07 -13.70
N MET A 296 -3.98 -15.11 -13.38
CA MET A 296 -3.87 -13.75 -13.89
C MET A 296 -2.72 -13.05 -13.16
N VAL A 297 -1.59 -12.94 -13.85
CA VAL A 297 -0.47 -12.09 -13.44
C VAL A 297 -0.76 -10.70 -13.99
N ASP A 298 -0.81 -9.68 -13.13
CA ASP A 298 -1.04 -8.32 -13.57
C ASP A 298 0.21 -7.71 -14.26
N SER A 299 0.09 -6.49 -14.79
CA SER A 299 1.20 -5.77 -15.45
C SER A 299 2.40 -5.54 -14.54
N ASP A 300 2.20 -5.64 -13.23
CA ASP A 300 3.18 -5.34 -12.19
C ASP A 300 3.84 -6.64 -11.68
N GLY A 301 3.46 -7.80 -12.22
CA GLY A 301 4.01 -9.11 -11.89
C GLY A 301 3.47 -9.70 -10.59
N GLU A 302 2.40 -9.15 -10.01
CA GLU A 302 1.80 -9.70 -8.79
C GLU A 302 0.92 -10.92 -9.12
N ASP A 303 1.14 -12.01 -8.39
CA ASP A 303 0.38 -13.26 -8.55
C ASP A 303 -0.98 -13.19 -7.82
N GLU A 304 -2.08 -13.26 -8.58
CA GLU A 304 -3.45 -13.32 -8.05
C GLU A 304 -4.02 -14.74 -7.93
N GLY A 305 -3.21 -15.79 -8.16
CA GLY A 305 -3.65 -17.19 -8.22
C GLY A 305 -4.15 -17.82 -6.91
N VAL A 306 -4.10 -17.09 -5.78
CA VAL A 306 -4.59 -17.59 -4.48
C VAL A 306 -6.06 -17.17 -4.26
N PRO A 307 -6.98 -18.09 -3.93
CA PRO A 307 -8.36 -17.73 -3.59
C PRO A 307 -8.41 -16.67 -2.47
N GLY A 308 -9.03 -15.52 -2.75
CA GLY A 308 -9.10 -14.37 -1.83
C GLY A 308 -7.98 -13.33 -1.99
N ALA A 309 -7.02 -13.53 -2.90
CA ALA A 309 -5.98 -12.54 -3.23
C ALA A 309 -6.58 -11.19 -3.69
N GLN A 310 -7.65 -11.25 -4.49
CA GLN A 310 -8.42 -10.09 -4.98
C GLN A 310 -9.02 -9.23 -3.85
N MET A 311 -9.09 -9.74 -2.62
CA MET A 311 -9.65 -9.05 -1.46
C MET A 311 -8.57 -8.32 -0.64
N LYS A 312 -7.27 -8.61 -0.86
CA LYS A 312 -6.15 -7.97 -0.15
C LYS A 312 -5.60 -6.79 -0.96
N LEU A 313 -4.96 -5.83 -0.28
CA LEU A 313 -4.25 -4.76 -0.98
C LEU A 313 -3.02 -5.35 -1.67
N ARG A 314 -2.66 -4.78 -2.82
CA ARG A 314 -1.43 -5.10 -3.52
C ARG A 314 -0.23 -4.55 -2.75
N GLU A 315 0.96 -5.07 -3.05
CA GLU A 315 2.18 -4.56 -2.42
C GLU A 315 2.39 -3.08 -2.78
N ASN A 316 2.17 -2.74 -4.06
CA ASN A 316 2.26 -1.36 -4.54
C ASN A 316 1.25 -0.41 -3.87
N ASP A 317 0.04 -0.90 -3.53
CA ASP A 317 -0.97 -0.11 -2.82
C ASP A 317 -0.46 0.33 -1.44
N ILE A 318 0.05 -0.64 -0.66
CA ILE A 318 0.49 -0.41 0.72
C ILE A 318 1.76 0.43 0.74
N ILE A 319 2.70 0.16 -0.17
CA ILE A 319 3.92 0.96 -0.34
C ILE A 319 3.57 2.42 -0.66
N SER A 320 2.63 2.64 -1.58
CA SER A 320 2.24 3.99 -2.00
C SER A 320 1.55 4.76 -0.87
N LEU A 321 0.74 4.07 -0.05
CA LEU A 321 0.18 4.63 1.18
C LEU A 321 1.26 4.96 2.22
N LEU A 322 2.22 4.06 2.43
CA LEU A 322 3.34 4.28 3.35
C LEU A 322 4.14 5.54 2.97
N ASN A 323 4.34 5.78 1.66
CA ASN A 323 5.03 6.96 1.16
C ASN A 323 4.27 8.29 1.41
N GLN A 324 3.00 8.25 1.82
CA GLN A 324 2.26 9.46 2.23
C GLN A 324 2.59 9.89 3.66
N VAL A 325 3.27 9.05 4.45
CA VAL A 325 3.74 9.41 5.78
C VAL A 325 5.02 10.25 5.66
N PRO A 326 5.07 11.46 6.24
CA PRO A 326 6.22 12.34 6.11
C PRO A 326 7.35 11.91 7.08
N PHE A 327 8.05 10.82 6.76
CA PHE A 327 9.08 10.22 7.62
C PHE A 327 10.20 11.20 8.00
N ASP A 328 10.65 12.04 7.08
CA ASP A 328 11.70 13.02 7.37
C ASP A 328 11.26 13.99 8.47
N TYR A 329 10.02 14.47 8.40
CA TYR A 329 9.44 15.31 9.43
C TYR A 329 9.22 14.55 10.73
N LEU A 330 8.67 13.33 10.66
CA LEU A 330 8.40 12.46 11.81
C LEU A 330 9.69 12.21 12.60
N PHE A 331 10.75 11.74 11.95
CA PHE A 331 12.02 11.47 12.61
C PHE A 331 12.69 12.76 13.10
N SER A 332 12.66 13.84 12.31
CA SER A 332 13.21 15.14 12.74
C SER A 332 12.55 15.65 14.03
N GLN A 333 11.23 15.49 14.19
CA GLN A 333 10.53 15.88 15.42
C GLN A 333 10.88 14.95 16.59
N VAL A 334 10.97 13.64 16.36
CA VAL A 334 11.30 12.65 17.41
C VAL A 334 12.68 12.89 18.00
N ILE A 335 13.67 13.20 17.15
CA ILE A 335 15.05 13.51 17.57
C ILE A 335 15.28 15.01 17.86
N GLN A 336 14.23 15.83 17.76
CA GLN A 336 14.23 17.27 18.03
C GLN A 336 15.23 18.08 17.17
N PHE A 337 15.44 17.66 15.92
CA PHE A 337 16.12 18.51 14.94
C PHE A 337 15.21 19.63 14.48
N SER A 338 15.74 20.85 14.50
CA SER A 338 15.08 22.00 13.90
C SER A 338 15.74 22.33 12.57
N LYS A 339 14.94 22.52 11.53
CA LYS A 339 15.42 22.97 10.22
C LYS A 339 15.30 24.50 10.16
N ARG A 340 16.43 25.21 9.99
CA ARG A 340 16.47 26.65 9.70
C ARG A 340 17.32 26.88 8.46
N ASP A 341 16.79 27.61 7.48
CA ASP A 341 17.49 27.99 6.23
C ASP A 341 18.18 26.79 5.53
N ASP A 342 17.45 25.68 5.39
CA ASP A 342 17.92 24.40 4.85
C ASP A 342 19.05 23.68 5.60
N ASN A 343 19.46 24.19 6.76
CA ASN A 343 20.40 23.52 7.66
C ASN A 343 19.68 22.85 8.84
N TYR A 344 20.11 21.63 9.16
CA TYR A 344 19.69 20.93 10.37
C TYR A 344 20.47 21.46 11.57
N LEU A 345 19.77 22.04 12.53
CA LEU A 345 20.34 22.51 13.79
C LEU A 345 20.14 21.46 14.87
N TYR A 346 21.26 20.93 15.35
CA TYR A 346 21.31 20.10 16.54
C TYR A 346 21.25 20.98 17.79
N THR A 347 20.34 20.66 18.71
CA THR A 347 20.32 21.23 20.06
C THR A 347 20.66 20.12 21.03
N PRO A 348 21.66 20.29 21.93
CA PRO A 348 21.96 19.30 22.96
C PRO A 348 20.72 18.96 23.77
N LEU A 349 20.45 17.66 23.93
CA LEU A 349 19.27 17.17 24.62
C LEU A 349 19.56 16.94 26.10
N SER A 350 18.60 17.29 26.96
CA SER A 350 18.63 16.89 28.37
C SER A 350 18.32 15.41 28.55
N SER A 351 18.68 14.83 29.71
CA SER A 351 18.40 13.42 30.02
C SER A 351 16.92 13.06 29.90
N SER A 352 16.02 13.95 30.33
CA SER A 352 14.58 13.76 30.18
C SER A 352 14.12 13.80 28.73
N GLN A 353 14.76 14.63 27.89
CA GLN A 353 14.46 14.70 26.45
C GLN A 353 14.93 13.43 25.73
N VAL A 354 16.11 12.91 26.05
CA VAL A 354 16.60 11.63 25.51
C VAL A 354 15.66 10.49 25.88
N LEU A 355 15.23 10.40 27.15
CA LEU A 355 14.27 9.39 27.59
C LEU A 355 12.92 9.49 26.86
N ARG A 356 12.44 10.71 26.61
CA ARG A 356 11.24 10.94 25.81
C ARG A 356 11.41 10.49 24.35
N THR A 357 12.55 10.79 23.73
CA THR A 357 12.88 10.33 22.37
C THR A 357 12.97 8.81 22.30
N PHE A 358 13.61 8.16 23.28
CA PHE A 358 13.65 6.69 23.40
C PHE A 358 12.25 6.08 23.54
N ALA A 359 11.37 6.70 24.34
CA ALA A 359 9.98 6.26 24.45
C ALA A 359 9.22 6.36 23.11
N MET A 360 9.40 7.45 22.36
CA MET A 360 8.78 7.62 21.03
C MET A 360 9.29 6.58 20.01
N LEU A 361 10.61 6.37 19.94
CA LEU A 361 11.23 5.38 19.04
C LEU A 361 10.81 3.95 19.41
N ARG A 362 10.60 3.67 20.69
CA ARG A 362 10.08 2.38 21.15
C ARG A 362 8.64 2.15 20.70
N VAL A 363 7.78 3.18 20.71
CA VAL A 363 6.42 3.09 20.14
C VAL A 363 6.49 2.80 18.63
N LEU A 364 7.37 3.48 17.88
CA LEU A 364 7.57 3.22 16.45
C LEU A 364 8.04 1.79 16.18
N LEU A 365 8.99 1.27 16.97
CA LEU A 365 9.46 -0.11 16.84
C LEU A 365 8.34 -1.13 17.08
N VAL A 366 7.46 -0.89 18.05
CA VAL A 366 6.29 -1.75 18.28
C VAL A 366 5.37 -1.73 17.05
N VAL A 367 5.08 -0.56 16.50
CA VAL A 367 4.23 -0.42 15.29
C VAL A 367 4.86 -1.13 14.09
N PHE A 368 6.14 -0.92 13.83
CA PHE A 368 6.83 -1.58 12.71
C PHE A 368 6.95 -3.09 12.91
N GLY A 369 7.23 -3.54 14.14
CA GLY A 369 7.29 -4.97 14.48
C GLY A 369 5.95 -5.67 14.25
N GLN A 370 4.83 -5.05 14.65
CA GLN A 370 3.49 -5.56 14.36
C GLN A 370 3.24 -5.66 12.85
N GLY A 371 3.69 -4.65 12.08
CA GLY A 371 3.65 -4.65 10.62
C GLY A 371 4.41 -5.78 9.97
N LEU A 372 5.66 -5.98 10.40
CA LEU A 372 6.52 -7.05 9.90
C LEU A 372 5.88 -8.42 10.10
N ILE A 373 5.27 -8.66 11.25
CA ILE A 373 4.54 -9.90 11.55
C ILE A 373 3.26 -10.01 10.71
N HIS A 374 2.48 -8.93 10.60
CA HIS A 374 1.20 -8.93 9.88
C HIS A 374 1.38 -9.24 8.39
N TYR A 375 2.40 -8.66 7.76
CA TYR A 375 2.66 -8.79 6.33
C TYR A 375 3.64 -9.91 5.97
N ASP A 376 4.06 -10.76 6.94
CA ASP A 376 5.00 -11.89 6.79
C ASP A 376 4.50 -13.00 5.84
N THR A 377 4.32 -12.61 4.58
CA THR A 377 3.72 -13.37 3.48
C THR A 377 4.57 -13.15 2.24
N GLY A 378 4.71 -14.17 1.38
CA GLY A 378 5.55 -14.10 0.16
C GLY A 378 5.23 -12.91 -0.77
N ARG A 379 4.00 -12.40 -0.73
CA ARG A 379 3.50 -11.33 -1.62
C ARG A 379 4.02 -9.93 -1.29
N HIS A 380 4.45 -9.67 -0.05
CA HIS A 380 4.78 -8.32 0.43
C HIS A 380 6.27 -8.15 0.77
N GLU A 381 7.16 -8.81 0.04
CA GLU A 381 8.59 -8.86 0.36
C GLU A 381 9.27 -7.48 0.34
N GLN A 382 8.98 -6.64 -0.65
CA GLN A 382 9.54 -5.28 -0.74
C GLN A 382 8.99 -4.37 0.35
N PHE A 383 7.71 -4.49 0.68
CA PHE A 383 7.10 -3.76 1.78
C PHE A 383 7.76 -4.14 3.12
N ILE A 384 8.02 -5.42 3.35
CA ILE A 384 8.74 -5.91 4.53
C ILE A 384 10.17 -5.38 4.57
N LYS A 385 10.88 -5.34 3.45
CA LYS A 385 12.21 -4.70 3.37
C LYS A 385 12.16 -3.22 3.74
N ARG A 386 11.13 -2.49 3.30
CA ARG A 386 10.93 -1.08 3.68
C ARG A 386 10.66 -0.93 5.18
N LEU A 387 9.80 -1.76 5.77
CA LEU A 387 9.56 -1.76 7.22
C LEU A 387 10.83 -2.11 8.01
N ALA A 388 11.59 -3.10 7.55
CA ALA A 388 12.86 -3.48 8.16
C ALA A 388 13.90 -2.35 8.08
N SER A 389 13.94 -1.60 6.98
CA SER A 389 14.75 -0.38 6.86
C SER A 389 14.31 0.71 7.85
N LEU A 390 13.01 0.87 8.11
CA LEU A 390 12.51 1.83 9.10
C LEU A 390 12.86 1.41 10.53
N VAL A 391 12.81 0.10 10.85
CA VAL A 391 13.31 -0.45 12.12
C VAL A 391 14.80 -0.17 12.29
N HIS A 392 15.58 -0.37 11.22
CA HIS A 392 17.01 -0.05 11.17
C HIS A 392 17.28 1.44 11.40
N HIS A 393 16.52 2.34 10.75
CA HIS A 393 16.61 3.78 10.98
C HIS A 393 16.29 4.16 12.44
N CYS A 394 15.26 3.55 13.06
CA CYS A 394 14.99 3.76 14.49
C CYS A 394 16.20 3.41 15.36
N ALA A 395 16.87 2.29 15.09
CA ALA A 395 18.05 1.88 15.83
C ALA A 395 19.21 2.89 15.65
N HIS A 396 19.50 3.30 14.41
CA HIS A 396 20.55 4.29 14.12
C HIS A 396 20.27 5.66 14.74
N TYR A 397 19.06 6.19 14.59
CA TYR A 397 18.71 7.47 15.22
C TYR A 397 18.78 7.40 16.75
N THR A 398 18.46 6.25 17.35
CA THR A 398 18.64 6.04 18.80
C THR A 398 20.13 6.11 19.16
N THR A 399 21.00 5.46 18.38
CA THR A 399 22.45 5.50 18.56
C THR A 399 23.00 6.91 18.38
N ASP A 400 22.62 7.63 17.33
CA ASP A 400 23.08 8.99 17.08
C ASP A 400 22.71 9.92 18.25
N VAL A 401 21.47 9.84 18.73
CA VAL A 401 21.01 10.60 19.89
C VAL A 401 21.82 10.24 21.14
N TRP A 402 22.09 8.95 21.35
CA TRP A 402 22.85 8.48 22.50
C TRP A 402 24.32 8.91 22.46
N GLU A 403 24.99 8.76 21.32
CA GLU A 403 26.38 9.16 21.12
C GLU A 403 26.55 10.68 21.23
N ALA A 404 25.65 11.46 20.61
CA ALA A 404 25.66 12.90 20.72
C ALA A 404 25.46 13.36 22.18
N PHE A 405 24.51 12.75 22.90
CA PHE A 405 24.32 13.02 24.33
C PHE A 405 25.58 12.68 25.15
N ARG A 406 26.23 11.54 24.91
CA ARG A 406 27.46 11.17 25.63
C ARG A 406 28.63 12.11 25.35
N ARG A 407 28.72 12.64 24.13
CA ARG A 407 29.78 13.56 23.71
C ARG A 407 29.58 14.95 24.29
N ASP A 408 28.36 15.46 24.22
CA ASP A 408 28.07 16.88 24.46
C ASP A 408 27.67 17.16 25.93
N ASN A 409 27.33 16.12 26.69
CA ASN A 409 26.78 16.30 28.02
C ASN A 409 27.85 16.35 29.13
N ASN A 410 28.09 17.56 29.63
CA ASN A 410 28.85 17.83 30.86
C ASN A 410 27.95 17.90 32.12
N GLU A 411 26.62 17.87 31.99
CA GLU A 411 25.67 18.11 33.09
C GLU A 411 25.38 16.85 33.92
N CYS A 412 25.54 15.66 33.35
CA CYS A 412 25.17 14.41 34.01
C CYS A 412 26.37 13.79 34.76
N HIS A 413 26.69 14.29 35.95
CA HIS A 413 27.60 13.61 36.88
C HIS A 413 26.96 12.44 37.63
N ASP A 414 25.65 12.23 37.47
CA ASP A 414 24.92 11.12 38.08
C ASP A 414 25.07 9.84 37.26
N ASN A 415 25.95 8.96 37.73
CA ASN A 415 26.18 7.65 37.13
C ASN A 415 24.90 6.81 37.02
N SER A 416 23.94 6.97 37.94
CA SER A 416 22.71 6.18 37.93
C SER A 416 21.79 6.52 36.74
N LEU A 417 21.79 7.79 36.31
CA LEU A 417 21.00 8.25 35.17
C LEU A 417 21.63 7.83 33.84
N ILE A 418 22.96 7.84 33.76
CA ILE A 418 23.70 7.32 32.60
C ILE A 418 23.46 5.81 32.46
N GLU A 419 23.52 5.05 33.55
CA GLU A 419 23.19 3.62 33.55
C GLU A 419 21.74 3.39 33.10
N ARG A 420 20.78 4.21 33.55
CA ARG A 420 19.39 4.13 33.08
C ARG A 420 19.27 4.34 31.58
N LEU A 421 19.90 5.39 31.05
CA LEU A 421 19.88 5.70 29.62
C LEU A 421 20.50 4.56 28.80
N GLN A 422 21.63 3.99 29.25
CA GLN A 422 22.26 2.84 28.61
C GLN A 422 21.33 1.62 28.57
N VAL A 423 20.61 1.33 29.67
CA VAL A 423 19.67 0.20 29.73
C VAL A 423 18.50 0.36 28.76
N GLU A 424 17.95 1.57 28.63
CA GLU A 424 16.88 1.83 27.66
C GLU A 424 17.41 1.79 26.20
N TYR A 425 18.61 2.33 25.95
CA TYR A 425 19.29 2.22 24.65
C TYR A 425 19.48 0.75 24.23
N ASP A 426 20.09 -0.04 25.11
CA ASP A 426 20.35 -1.47 24.87
C ASP A 426 19.06 -2.23 24.55
N TYR A 427 17.97 -1.89 25.26
CA TYR A 427 16.68 -2.52 25.06
C TYR A 427 16.02 -2.14 23.73
N ILE A 428 16.20 -0.90 23.25
CA ILE A 428 15.75 -0.49 21.90
C ILE A 428 16.46 -1.32 20.83
N LEU A 429 17.77 -1.50 20.95
CA LEU A 429 18.56 -2.30 20.01
C LEU A 429 18.18 -3.78 20.05
N HIS A 430 17.92 -4.31 21.25
CA HIS A 430 17.34 -5.63 21.44
C HIS A 430 16.01 -5.79 20.69
N ASN A 431 15.08 -4.87 20.90
CA ASN A 431 13.78 -4.91 20.24
C ASN A 431 13.88 -4.78 18.72
N ALA A 432 14.74 -3.89 18.21
CA ALA A 432 14.97 -3.77 16.78
C ALA A 432 15.48 -5.08 16.17
N CYS A 433 16.47 -5.72 16.82
CA CYS A 433 16.99 -7.00 16.38
C CYS A 433 15.94 -8.12 16.48
N GLN A 434 15.13 -8.15 17.55
CA GLN A 434 14.02 -9.10 17.70
C GLN A 434 12.96 -8.94 16.60
N CYS A 435 12.56 -7.70 16.28
CA CYS A 435 11.60 -7.43 15.20
C CYS A 435 12.12 -7.93 13.84
N LEU A 436 13.41 -7.72 13.55
CA LEU A 436 14.02 -8.15 12.30
C LEU A 436 14.15 -9.68 12.19
N LEU A 437 14.38 -10.37 13.31
CA LEU A 437 14.49 -11.83 13.35
C LEU A 437 13.14 -12.55 13.45
N ALA A 438 12.06 -11.84 13.79
CA ALA A 438 10.73 -12.43 13.96
C ALA A 438 10.06 -12.84 12.63
N THR A 439 10.52 -12.32 11.49
CA THR A 439 9.93 -12.59 10.17
C THR A 439 10.45 -13.88 9.55
N LYS A 440 9.59 -14.63 8.85
CA LYS A 440 10.01 -15.77 8.00
C LYS A 440 10.79 -15.29 6.77
N HIS A 441 10.62 -14.04 6.38
CA HIS A 441 11.36 -13.40 5.30
C HIS A 441 12.82 -13.24 5.65
N LYS A 442 13.63 -14.08 5.04
CA LYS A 442 15.06 -14.15 5.30
C LYS A 442 15.87 -12.93 4.77
N SER A 443 15.25 -12.05 3.98
CA SER A 443 15.87 -10.82 3.48
C SER A 443 16.01 -9.72 4.52
N THR A 444 15.29 -9.79 5.66
CA THR A 444 15.43 -8.83 6.77
C THR A 444 16.75 -8.97 7.53
N ALA A 445 17.39 -10.14 7.46
CA ALA A 445 18.68 -10.43 8.09
C ALA A 445 19.80 -9.45 7.66
N GLN A 446 19.72 -8.90 6.44
CA GLN A 446 20.67 -7.89 5.97
C GLN A 446 20.68 -6.63 6.84
N PHE A 447 19.54 -6.26 7.44
CA PHE A 447 19.46 -5.10 8.32
C PHE A 447 20.03 -5.39 9.70
N VAL A 448 19.98 -6.66 10.16
CA VAL A 448 20.65 -7.09 11.40
C VAL A 448 22.16 -6.96 11.28
N ALA A 449 22.72 -7.26 10.11
CA ALA A 449 24.16 -7.13 9.84
C ALA A 449 24.69 -5.70 10.04
N VAL A 450 23.87 -4.69 9.78
CA VAL A 450 24.25 -3.26 9.77
C VAL A 450 23.65 -2.48 10.95
N LEU A 451 23.25 -3.16 12.03
CA LEU A 451 22.85 -2.48 13.26
C LEU A 451 24.06 -1.82 13.96
N PRO A 452 23.84 -0.71 14.69
CA PRO A 452 24.92 0.04 15.33
C PRO A 452 25.36 -0.59 16.66
N TYR A 453 26.38 -1.46 16.60
CA TYR A 453 26.88 -2.21 17.77
C TYR A 453 27.95 -1.46 18.61
N SER A 454 28.40 -0.28 18.19
CA SER A 454 29.52 0.49 18.78
C SER A 454 29.34 0.76 20.28
N VAL A 455 28.17 1.27 20.65
CA VAL A 455 27.88 1.77 22.01
C VAL A 455 26.92 0.89 22.80
N VAL A 456 26.62 -0.31 22.31
CA VAL A 456 25.85 -1.35 23.04
C VAL A 456 26.65 -1.84 24.24
N SER A 457 25.99 -2.13 25.36
CA SER A 457 26.70 -2.70 26.51
C SER A 457 27.15 -4.14 26.24
N LEU A 458 28.25 -4.57 26.87
CA LEU A 458 28.74 -5.93 26.74
C LEU A 458 27.67 -6.99 27.13
N PRO A 459 26.93 -6.86 28.25
CA PRO A 459 25.87 -7.81 28.58
C PRO A 459 24.77 -7.90 27.51
N MET A 460 24.44 -6.79 26.85
CA MET A 460 23.46 -6.79 25.77
C MET A 460 24.02 -7.43 24.49
N LEU A 461 25.29 -7.21 24.14
CA LEU A 461 25.90 -7.88 22.99
C LEU A 461 25.88 -9.40 23.12
N TRP A 462 26.12 -9.94 24.33
CA TRP A 462 25.97 -11.38 24.58
C TRP A 462 24.55 -11.87 24.28
N LYS A 463 23.52 -11.10 24.67
CA LYS A 463 22.12 -11.43 24.38
C LYS A 463 21.82 -11.35 22.88
N LEU A 464 22.27 -10.31 22.20
CA LEU A 464 22.07 -10.15 20.76
C LEU A 464 22.78 -11.25 19.97
N PHE A 465 24.01 -11.57 20.33
CA PHE A 465 24.78 -12.66 19.73
C PHE A 465 24.07 -14.01 19.90
N HIS A 466 23.53 -14.29 21.08
CA HIS A 466 22.72 -15.48 21.32
C HIS A 466 21.42 -15.48 20.51
N MET A 467 20.70 -14.35 20.45
CA MET A 467 19.44 -14.24 19.71
C MET A 467 19.61 -14.47 18.20
N ILE A 468 20.71 -13.99 17.61
CA ILE A 468 21.02 -14.18 16.18
C ILE A 468 21.30 -15.65 15.85
N LEU A 469 21.99 -16.37 16.73
CA LEU A 469 22.48 -17.72 16.46
C LEU A 469 21.61 -18.82 17.08
N GLN A 470 20.68 -18.46 17.97
CA GLN A 470 19.69 -19.35 18.58
C GLN A 470 18.31 -18.66 18.72
N PRO A 471 17.65 -18.28 17.60
CA PRO A 471 16.41 -17.49 17.61
C PRO A 471 15.17 -18.20 18.19
N HIS A 472 15.27 -19.49 18.53
CA HIS A 472 14.15 -20.32 19.00
C HIS A 472 14.29 -20.79 20.46
N GLN A 473 15.30 -20.32 21.20
CA GLN A 473 15.48 -20.66 22.61
C GLN A 473 15.16 -19.45 23.50
N ASP A 474 13.99 -19.46 24.14
CA ASP A 474 13.59 -18.49 25.19
C ASP A 474 14.36 -18.66 26.52
N LYS A 475 15.45 -19.44 26.53
CA LYS A 475 16.20 -19.76 27.76
C LYS A 475 17.20 -18.64 28.07
N PRO A 476 17.42 -18.32 29.36
CA PRO A 476 18.45 -17.36 29.75
C PRO A 476 19.82 -17.85 29.28
N ALA A 477 20.64 -16.91 28.78
CA ALA A 477 21.97 -17.10 28.23
C ALA A 477 22.70 -18.34 28.80
N CYS A 478 22.98 -19.32 27.94
CA CYS A 478 23.67 -20.56 28.29
C CYS A 478 24.94 -20.25 29.10
N MET A 479 25.07 -20.85 30.29
CA MET A 479 26.18 -20.55 31.21
C MET A 479 27.52 -21.20 30.79
N ASN A 480 27.54 -21.97 29.71
CA ASN A 480 28.74 -22.62 29.20
C ASN A 480 28.77 -22.65 27.66
N ALA A 481 29.98 -22.58 27.08
CA ALA A 481 30.20 -22.50 25.64
C ALA A 481 29.71 -23.73 24.86
N VAL A 482 29.52 -24.87 25.54
CA VAL A 482 29.09 -26.13 24.92
C VAL A 482 27.57 -26.19 24.76
N GLN A 483 26.77 -25.78 25.76
CA GLN A 483 25.30 -25.75 25.62
C GLN A 483 24.81 -24.61 24.71
N TRP A 484 25.65 -23.60 24.49
CA TRP A 484 25.39 -22.56 23.51
C TRP A 484 25.51 -23.06 22.06
N TRP A 485 26.29 -24.12 21.82
CA TRP A 485 26.46 -24.68 20.47
C TRP A 485 25.29 -25.59 20.03
N ASP A 486 24.57 -26.16 21.00
CA ASP A 486 23.40 -27.01 20.77
C ASP A 486 22.29 -26.23 20.04
N GLY A 487 22.05 -26.56 18.77
CA GLY A 487 21.04 -25.93 17.90
C GLY A 487 21.59 -24.93 16.87
N VAL A 488 22.85 -24.48 17.02
CA VAL A 488 23.50 -23.65 16.01
C VAL A 488 23.81 -24.47 14.75
N GLU A 489 24.20 -25.74 14.90
CA GLU A 489 24.44 -26.65 13.77
C GLU A 489 23.18 -26.88 12.93
N GLU A 490 22.04 -27.06 13.59
CA GLU A 490 20.73 -27.22 12.97
C GLU A 490 20.31 -25.93 12.25
N LEU A 491 20.47 -24.76 12.89
CA LEU A 491 20.19 -23.47 12.28
C LEU A 491 21.06 -23.24 11.03
N VAL A 492 22.36 -23.48 11.10
CA VAL A 492 23.29 -23.30 9.97
C VAL A 492 22.90 -24.18 8.78
N SER A 493 22.33 -25.37 9.02
CA SER A 493 21.87 -26.29 7.98
C SER A 493 20.59 -25.82 7.26
N THR A 494 19.73 -25.05 7.95
CA THR A 494 18.42 -24.60 7.43
C THR A 494 18.47 -23.25 6.70
N LEU A 495 19.54 -22.47 6.90
CA LEU A 495 19.73 -21.15 6.31
C LEU A 495 20.34 -21.22 4.90
N LYS A 496 19.90 -20.31 4.01
CA LYS A 496 20.55 -20.11 2.72
C LYS A 496 21.90 -19.40 2.90
N GLU A 497 22.78 -19.52 1.92
CA GLU A 497 24.14 -18.94 1.98
C GLU A 497 24.14 -17.42 2.24
N ALA A 498 23.29 -16.67 1.54
CA ALA A 498 23.18 -15.22 1.73
C ALA A 498 22.71 -14.84 3.15
N GLU A 499 21.83 -15.64 3.75
CA GLU A 499 21.26 -15.39 5.07
C GLU A 499 22.29 -15.64 6.16
N LEU A 500 22.98 -16.78 6.04
CA LEU A 500 24.09 -17.13 6.90
C LEU A 500 25.19 -16.05 6.81
N TYR A 501 25.50 -15.57 5.61
CA TYR A 501 26.45 -14.48 5.42
C TYR A 501 26.05 -13.22 6.21
N TYR A 502 24.79 -12.80 6.17
CA TYR A 502 24.33 -11.64 6.94
C TYR A 502 24.40 -11.85 8.45
N LEU A 503 23.97 -13.00 8.97
CA LEU A 503 24.03 -13.27 10.41
C LEU A 503 25.48 -13.38 10.92
N LEU A 504 26.37 -14.01 10.15
CA LEU A 504 27.80 -14.06 10.48
C LEU A 504 28.45 -12.68 10.39
N THR A 505 28.03 -11.85 9.42
CA THR A 505 28.48 -10.46 9.32
C THR A 505 28.02 -9.66 10.54
N ALA A 506 26.79 -9.86 11.01
CA ALA A 506 26.29 -9.23 12.23
C ALA A 506 27.15 -9.61 13.45
N ALA A 507 27.41 -10.90 13.64
CA ALA A 507 28.28 -11.40 14.71
C ALA A 507 29.70 -10.82 14.62
N ASN A 508 30.28 -10.78 13.42
CA ASN A 508 31.58 -10.17 13.19
C ASN A 508 31.59 -8.67 13.52
N ASN A 509 30.56 -7.92 13.12
CA ASN A 509 30.45 -6.49 13.40
C ASN A 509 30.30 -6.21 14.90
N MET A 510 29.63 -7.09 15.66
CA MET A 510 29.60 -7.01 17.13
C MET A 510 30.99 -7.14 17.75
N ALA A 511 31.83 -8.04 17.23
CA ALA A 511 33.20 -8.21 17.71
C ALA A 511 34.12 -7.05 17.29
N LEU A 512 33.99 -6.56 16.05
CA LEU A 512 34.74 -5.40 15.54
C LEU A 512 34.40 -4.10 16.28
N ALA A 513 33.20 -4.00 16.84
CA ALA A 513 32.77 -2.87 17.66
C ALA A 513 33.46 -2.81 19.04
N ARG A 514 34.27 -3.81 19.42
CA ARG A 514 34.94 -3.89 20.73
C ARG A 514 36.44 -3.64 20.61
N SER A 515 37.02 -3.01 21.63
CA SER A 515 38.47 -2.96 21.82
C SER A 515 38.99 -4.34 22.27
N SER A 516 40.07 -4.82 21.64
CA SER A 516 40.65 -6.14 21.90
C SER A 516 41.11 -6.36 23.35
N ASN A 517 41.30 -5.27 24.11
CA ASN A 517 41.87 -5.29 25.45
C ASN A 517 40.81 -5.38 26.56
N ASP A 518 39.64 -4.77 26.38
CA ASP A 518 38.62 -4.68 27.45
C ASP A 518 37.62 -5.84 27.38
N ASP A 519 37.27 -6.29 26.17
CA ASP A 519 36.21 -7.29 25.93
C ASP A 519 36.73 -8.58 25.25
N TYR A 520 37.98 -8.96 25.52
CA TYR A 520 38.69 -10.07 24.86
C TYR A 520 37.90 -11.40 24.85
N LEU A 521 37.22 -11.73 25.95
CA LEU A 521 36.46 -12.98 26.07
C LEU A 521 35.32 -13.07 25.06
N PHE A 522 34.61 -11.96 24.82
CA PHE A 522 33.55 -11.91 23.83
C PHE A 522 34.11 -12.03 22.42
N VAL A 523 35.15 -11.27 22.09
CA VAL A 523 35.81 -11.32 20.78
C VAL A 523 36.35 -12.72 20.47
N LYS A 524 37.02 -13.35 21.45
CA LYS A 524 37.51 -14.73 21.32
C LYS A 524 36.37 -15.71 21.06
N MET A 525 35.27 -15.57 21.78
CA MET A 525 34.10 -16.45 21.62
C MET A 525 33.47 -16.27 20.24
N VAL A 526 33.16 -15.05 19.80
CA VAL A 526 32.62 -14.81 18.45
C VAL A 526 33.56 -15.39 17.39
N THR A 527 34.86 -15.12 17.47
CA THR A 527 35.86 -15.62 16.51
C THR A 527 35.91 -17.16 16.46
N SER A 528 35.88 -17.81 17.62
CA SER A 528 35.85 -19.28 17.72
C SER A 528 34.61 -19.87 17.04
N HIS A 529 33.44 -19.26 17.21
CA HIS A 529 32.20 -19.74 16.61
C HIS A 529 32.15 -19.50 15.10
N LEU A 530 32.63 -18.35 14.60
CA LEU A 530 32.76 -18.11 13.17
C LEU A 530 33.62 -19.19 12.49
N LEU A 531 34.74 -19.59 13.12
CA LEU A 531 35.60 -20.67 12.63
C LEU A 531 34.91 -22.04 12.66
N GLN A 532 34.08 -22.32 13.68
CA GLN A 532 33.35 -23.58 13.77
C GLN A 532 32.24 -23.68 12.71
N VAL A 533 31.49 -22.60 12.46
CA VAL A 533 30.49 -22.54 11.38
C VAL A 533 31.15 -22.76 10.01
N ALA A 534 32.31 -22.15 9.79
CA ALA A 534 33.08 -22.36 8.56
C ALA A 534 33.49 -23.83 8.38
N LYS A 535 33.93 -24.51 9.45
CA LYS A 535 34.28 -25.94 9.41
C LYS A 535 33.08 -26.82 9.03
N ILE A 536 31.89 -26.55 9.57
CA ILE A 536 30.68 -27.32 9.26
C ILE A 536 30.30 -27.22 7.79
N ARG A 537 30.33 -26.03 7.20
CA ARG A 537 29.99 -25.83 5.78
C ARG A 537 30.97 -26.51 4.84
N VAL A 538 32.26 -26.53 5.19
CA VAL A 538 33.27 -27.29 4.43
C VAL A 538 32.98 -28.80 4.46
N HIS A 539 32.45 -29.33 5.56
CA HIS A 539 32.07 -30.74 5.67
C HIS A 539 30.72 -31.08 4.99
N MET A 540 29.81 -30.12 4.83
CA MET A 540 28.52 -30.33 4.13
C MET A 540 28.62 -30.22 2.59
N ASN A 541 29.68 -29.60 2.06
CA ASN A 541 29.93 -29.44 0.62
C ASN A 541 30.81 -30.56 0.01
N ILE A 542 31.10 -31.62 0.80
CA ILE A 542 31.74 -32.88 0.39
C ILE A 542 30.68 -33.97 0.54
#